data_AF-A0A7J3BB04-F1
#
_entry.id   AF-A0A7J3BB04-F1
#
_cell.length_a   1.000
_cell.length_b   1.000
_cell.length_c   1.000
_cell.angle_alpha   90.00
_cell.angle_beta   90.00
_cell.angle_gamma   90.00
#
_symmetry.space_group_name_H-M   'P 1'
#
loop_
_entity.id
_entity.type
_entity.pdbx_description
1 polymer ?
#
loop_
_entity_poly.entity_id
_entity_poly.type
_entity_poly.pdbx_seq_one_letter_code
_entity_poly.pdbx_strand_id
1 'polypeptide(L)'
;MRLERIAVVYANWCPNCPPAIRAVERLGRRLHVHTERLDIDNDADYDEAIHLVENFGEDQGETFLVPQVFAIYEDGSILHVVTGRGFVRLKDDEVEKRIENELSAISSKRAS
;
A
#
# COMPACT_ATOMS: atom_id res chain seq x y z
N MET A 1 3.55 -17.80 -4.60
CA MET A 1 2.60 -16.71 -4.85
C MET A 1 3.33 -15.62 -5.60
N ARG A 2 2.84 -15.18 -6.75
CA ARG A 2 3.49 -14.13 -7.55
C ARG A 2 2.76 -12.81 -7.33
N LEU A 3 3.51 -11.76 -6.98
CA LEU A 3 2.96 -10.42 -6.78
C LEU A 3 2.46 -9.89 -8.13
N GLU A 4 1.20 -9.52 -8.19
CA GLU A 4 0.57 -8.98 -9.40
C GLU A 4 0.51 -7.45 -9.35
N ARG A 5 0.09 -6.92 -8.20
CA ARG A 5 -0.19 -5.48 -8.04
C ARG A 5 0.14 -5.00 -6.63
N ILE A 6 0.54 -3.74 -6.54
CA ILE A 6 0.67 -2.99 -5.28
C ILE A 6 -0.33 -1.82 -5.30
N ALA A 7 -1.24 -1.79 -4.34
CA ALA A 7 -2.20 -0.69 -4.19
C ALA A 7 -1.79 0.23 -3.04
N VAL A 8 -1.97 1.53 -3.20
CA VAL A 8 -1.86 2.52 -2.13
C VAL A 8 -3.19 3.26 -1.97
N VAL A 9 -3.80 3.10 -0.79
CA VAL A 9 -4.97 3.87 -0.36
C VAL A 9 -4.47 5.15 0.29
N TYR A 10 -4.96 6.29 -0.18
CA TYR A 10 -4.50 7.60 0.25
C TYR A 10 -5.61 8.66 0.26
N ALA A 11 -5.28 9.85 0.77
CA ALA A 11 -6.10 11.05 0.62
C ALA A 11 -5.21 12.23 0.22
N ASN A 12 -5.73 13.19 -0.56
CA ASN A 12 -4.94 14.34 -1.02
C ASN A 12 -4.48 15.26 0.10
N TRP A 13 -5.26 15.37 1.19
CA TRP A 13 -4.95 16.19 2.35
C TRP A 13 -3.93 15.53 3.30
N CYS A 14 -3.57 14.27 3.08
CA CYS A 14 -2.71 13.50 3.98
C CYS A 14 -1.21 13.77 3.69
N PRO A 15 -0.45 14.36 4.63
CA PRO A 15 0.95 14.70 4.40
C PRO A 15 1.88 13.47 4.35
N ASN A 16 1.45 12.34 4.92
CA ASN A 16 2.20 11.08 4.87
C ASN A 16 2.00 10.31 3.55
N CYS A 17 1.03 10.71 2.74
CA CYS A 17 0.59 9.97 1.56
C CYS A 17 1.51 10.16 0.34
N PRO A 18 1.98 11.37 -0.01
CA PRO A 18 2.86 11.56 -1.16
C PRO A 18 4.15 10.71 -1.14
N PRO A 19 4.85 10.54 0.00
CA PRO A 19 6.00 9.63 0.08
C PRO A 19 5.63 8.16 -0.20
N ALA A 20 4.50 7.66 0.33
CA ALA A 20 4.05 6.29 0.07
C ALA A 20 3.73 6.07 -1.41
N ILE A 21 3.02 7.01 -2.04
CA ILE A 21 2.67 6.94 -3.47
C ILE A 21 3.93 6.85 -4.33
N ARG A 22 4.90 7.75 -4.10
CA ARG A 22 6.17 7.74 -4.85
C ARG A 22 6.94 6.44 -4.65
N ALA A 23 6.96 5.91 -3.43
CA ALA A 23 7.61 4.64 -3.12
C ALA A 23 6.95 3.46 -3.85
N VAL A 24 5.61 3.36 -3.82
CA VAL A 24 4.86 2.31 -4.53
C VAL A 24 5.09 2.39 -6.03
N GLU A 25 5.06 3.58 -6.63
CA GLU A 25 5.34 3.76 -8.06
C GLU A 25 6.77 3.34 -8.45
N ARG A 26 7.76 3.65 -7.60
CA ARG A 26 9.16 3.23 -7.83
C ARG A 26 9.31 1.72 -7.72
N LEU A 27 8.71 1.11 -6.71
CA LEU A 27 8.71 -0.34 -6.51
C LEU A 27 8.01 -1.06 -7.66
N GLY A 28 6.84 -0.57 -8.09
CA GLY A 28 6.11 -1.11 -9.24
C GLY A 28 6.98 -1.22 -10.49
N ARG A 29 7.66 -0.11 -10.84
CA ARG A 29 8.59 -0.09 -11.98
C ARG A 29 9.75 -1.07 -11.80
N ARG A 30 10.35 -1.13 -10.61
CA ARG A 30 11.53 -1.98 -10.37
C ARG A 30 11.19 -3.47 -10.34
N LEU A 31 10.06 -3.82 -9.76
CA LEU A 31 9.57 -5.19 -9.64
C LEU A 31 8.78 -5.65 -10.87
N HIS A 32 8.50 -4.76 -11.82
CA HIS A 32 7.68 -5.02 -12.99
C HIS A 32 6.27 -5.51 -12.62
N VAL A 33 5.64 -4.84 -11.65
CA VAL A 33 4.28 -5.13 -11.16
C VAL A 33 3.38 -3.92 -11.33
N HIS A 34 2.08 -4.16 -11.46
CA HIS A 34 1.10 -3.08 -11.59
C HIS A 34 1.02 -2.27 -10.29
N THR A 35 0.75 -0.97 -10.41
CA THR A 35 0.53 -0.10 -9.25
C THR A 35 -0.80 0.61 -9.37
N GLU A 36 -1.50 0.71 -8.26
CA GLU A 36 -2.81 1.33 -8.17
C GLU A 36 -2.82 2.38 -7.06
N ARG A 37 -3.45 3.53 -7.34
CA ARG A 37 -3.58 4.64 -6.40
C ARG A 37 -5.06 4.85 -6.20
N LEU A 38 -5.51 4.71 -4.96
CA LEU A 38 -6.93 4.77 -4.61
C LEU A 38 -7.14 5.93 -3.65
N ASP A 39 -7.78 6.98 -4.13
CA ASP A 39 -8.04 8.19 -3.37
C ASP A 39 -9.38 8.08 -2.64
N ILE A 40 -9.38 8.13 -1.30
CA ILE A 40 -10.61 8.04 -0.50
C ILE A 40 -11.52 9.27 -0.67
N ASP A 41 -11.02 10.35 -1.27
CA ASP A 41 -11.82 11.53 -1.59
C ASP A 41 -12.37 11.49 -3.04
N ASN A 42 -12.11 10.43 -3.81
CA ASN A 42 -12.57 10.25 -5.19
C ASN A 42 -13.66 9.17 -5.27
N ASP A 43 -14.85 9.54 -5.74
CA ASP A 43 -16.00 8.62 -5.89
C ASP A 43 -15.67 7.36 -6.72
N ALA A 44 -14.80 7.47 -7.72
CA ALA A 44 -14.44 6.34 -8.58
C ALA A 44 -13.54 5.30 -7.88
N ASP A 45 -12.80 5.73 -6.87
CA ASP A 45 -11.84 4.88 -6.15
C ASP A 45 -12.39 4.45 -4.77
N TYR A 46 -13.39 5.17 -4.26
CA TYR A 46 -13.87 5.06 -2.88
C TYR A 46 -14.23 3.62 -2.50
N ASP A 47 -15.08 2.96 -3.27
CA ASP A 47 -15.57 1.61 -2.92
C ASP A 47 -14.43 0.60 -2.81
N GLU A 48 -13.46 0.63 -3.73
CA GLU A 48 -12.29 -0.25 -3.70
C GLU A 48 -11.33 0.12 -2.56
N ALA A 49 -11.10 1.43 -2.34
CA ALA A 49 -10.26 1.92 -1.25
C ALA A 49 -10.78 1.45 0.12
N ILE A 50 -12.08 1.62 0.35
CA ILE A 50 -12.75 1.20 1.58
C ILE A 50 -12.76 -0.32 1.69
N HIS A 51 -13.05 -1.04 0.60
CA HIS A 51 -13.00 -2.50 0.59
C HIS A 51 -11.64 -3.02 1.06
N LEU A 52 -10.54 -2.49 0.53
CA LEU A 52 -9.19 -2.90 0.90
C LEU A 52 -8.90 -2.63 2.39
N VAL A 53 -9.26 -1.44 2.88
CA VAL A 53 -9.02 -1.06 4.26
C VAL A 53 -9.85 -1.91 5.23
N GLU A 54 -11.16 -2.04 5.01
CA GLU A 54 -12.05 -2.75 5.93
C GLU A 54 -11.80 -4.25 6.00
N ASN A 55 -11.34 -4.87 4.91
CA ASN A 55 -11.17 -6.32 4.84
C ASN A 55 -9.72 -6.76 5.11
N PHE A 56 -8.73 -5.91 4.80
CA PHE A 56 -7.33 -6.30 4.84
C PHE A 56 -6.42 -5.33 5.60
N GLY A 57 -6.88 -4.12 5.91
CA GLY A 57 -6.09 -3.09 6.58
C GLY A 57 -5.70 -3.45 8.02
N GLU A 58 -4.56 -2.92 8.49
CA GLU A 58 -4.17 -2.99 9.90
C GLU A 58 -4.98 -2.02 10.77
N ASP A 59 -5.39 -0.89 10.18
CA ASP A 59 -6.16 0.18 10.82
C ASP A 59 -7.50 0.28 10.08
N GLN A 60 -8.61 0.01 10.78
CA GLN A 60 -9.94 -0.22 10.21
C GLN A 60 -11.03 0.55 10.99
N GLY A 61 -12.22 0.67 10.39
CA GLY A 61 -13.41 1.25 11.01
C GLY A 61 -13.75 2.66 10.51
N GLU A 62 -14.69 3.34 11.19
CA GLU A 62 -15.22 4.65 10.75
C GLU A 62 -14.16 5.75 10.63
N THR A 63 -13.04 5.60 11.34
CA THR A 63 -11.89 6.50 11.26
C THR A 63 -10.62 5.68 11.14
N PHE A 64 -10.23 5.36 9.92
CA PHE A 64 -8.97 4.67 9.64
C PHE A 64 -7.87 5.64 9.20
N LEU A 65 -6.62 5.19 9.31
CA LEU A 65 -5.47 5.97 8.86
C LEU A 65 -5.07 5.70 7.42
N VAL A 66 -4.56 6.76 6.79
CA VAL A 66 -3.91 6.74 5.47
C VAL A 66 -2.49 7.31 5.56
N PRO A 67 -1.56 6.89 4.67
CA PRO A 67 -1.76 5.90 3.60
C PRO A 67 -1.71 4.46 4.13
N GLN A 68 -2.39 3.55 3.43
CA GLN A 68 -2.21 2.09 3.60
C GLN A 68 -1.77 1.47 2.29
N VAL A 69 -0.85 0.51 2.35
CA VAL A 69 -0.30 -0.18 1.17
C VAL A 69 -0.67 -1.66 1.23
N PHE A 70 -1.09 -2.21 0.10
CA PHE A 70 -1.53 -3.60 -0.05
C PHE A 70 -0.78 -4.29 -1.18
N ALA A 71 -0.52 -5.58 -1.00
CA ALA A 71 0.01 -6.49 -2.00
C ALA A 71 -1.10 -7.42 -2.47
N ILE A 72 -1.34 -7.45 -3.78
CA ILE A 72 -2.32 -8.32 -4.44
C ILE A 72 -1.56 -9.32 -5.30
N TYR A 73 -1.87 -10.60 -5.12
CA TYR A 73 -1.19 -11.71 -5.78
C TYR A 73 -2.08 -12.36 -6.85
N GLU A 74 -1.46 -13.03 -7.83
CA GLU A 74 -2.15 -13.70 -8.95
C GLU A 74 -3.18 -14.76 -8.51
N ASP A 75 -3.11 -15.25 -7.26
CA ASP A 75 -4.08 -16.20 -6.69
C ASP A 75 -5.29 -15.52 -6.02
N GLY A 76 -5.40 -14.20 -6.14
CA GLY A 76 -6.45 -13.38 -5.55
C GLY A 76 -6.23 -13.05 -4.08
N SER A 77 -5.13 -13.47 -3.46
CA SER A 77 -4.84 -13.09 -2.07
C SER A 77 -4.41 -11.63 -1.97
N ILE A 78 -4.89 -10.97 -0.92
CA ILE A 78 -4.60 -9.57 -0.59
C ILE A 78 -3.98 -9.53 0.80
N LEU A 79 -2.86 -8.82 0.94
CA LEU A 79 -2.15 -8.67 2.20
C LEU A 79 -1.80 -7.20 2.44
N HIS A 80 -2.08 -6.71 3.64
CA HIS A 80 -1.56 -5.43 4.08
C HIS A 80 -0.04 -5.47 4.22
N VAL A 81 0.59 -4.38 3.77
CA VAL A 81 2.04 -4.20 3.77
C VAL A 81 2.45 -3.21 4.84
N VAL A 82 1.83 -2.03 4.87
CA VAL A 82 2.16 -0.99 5.85
C VAL A 82 1.06 0.07 5.99
N THR A 83 0.90 0.56 7.22
CA THR A 83 0.21 1.83 7.53
C THR A 83 1.25 2.95 7.68
N GLY A 84 1.21 3.95 6.81
CA GLY A 84 2.29 4.94 6.60
C GLY A 84 2.42 6.04 7.66
N ARG A 85 2.34 5.70 8.94
CA ARG A 85 2.51 6.69 10.03
C ARG A 85 3.93 7.28 10.01
N GLY A 86 4.03 8.61 9.92
CA GLY A 86 5.29 9.35 10.03
C GLY A 86 6.13 9.41 8.75
N PHE A 87 5.61 8.92 7.62
CA PHE A 87 6.32 8.94 6.33
C PHE A 87 6.74 10.33 5.87
N VAL A 88 5.99 11.38 6.24
CA VAL A 88 6.36 12.77 5.92
C VAL A 88 7.73 13.19 6.47
N ARG A 89 8.23 12.49 7.49
CA ARG A 89 9.52 12.78 8.14
C ARG A 89 10.68 11.96 7.57
N LEU A 90 10.39 11.04 6.65
CA LEU A 90 11.36 10.14 6.06
C LEU A 90 11.74 10.63 4.67
N LYS A 91 12.95 10.26 4.23
CA LYS A 91 13.33 10.43 2.83
C LYS A 91 12.62 9.39 1.98
N ASP A 92 12.42 9.69 0.70
CA ASP A 92 11.71 8.80 -0.22
C ASP A 92 12.32 7.39 -0.29
N ASP A 93 13.65 7.29 -0.25
CA ASP A 93 14.39 6.01 -0.27
C ASP A 93 14.19 5.20 1.02
N GLU A 94 14.04 5.86 2.16
CA GLU A 94 13.71 5.21 3.44
C GLU A 94 12.28 4.65 3.42
N VAL A 95 11.32 5.39 2.85
CA VAL A 95 9.94 4.94 2.69
C VAL A 95 9.87 3.75 1.73
N GLU A 96 10.56 3.83 0.58
CA GLU A 96 10.64 2.75 -0.39
C GLU A 96 11.21 1.47 0.24
N LYS A 97 12.36 1.60 0.92
CA LYS A 97 13.01 0.46 1.58
C LYS A 97 12.14 -0.16 2.66
N ARG A 98 11.38 0.66 3.40
CA ARG A 98 10.45 0.15 4.42
C ARG A 98 9.35 -0.70 3.79
N ILE A 99 8.71 -0.21 2.73
CA ILE A 99 7.66 -0.97 2.01
C ILE A 99 8.24 -2.25 1.41
N GLU A 100 9.42 -2.18 0.79
CA GLU A 100 10.09 -3.35 0.20
C GLU A 100 10.42 -4.43 1.22
N ASN A 101 10.92 -4.05 2.39
CA ASN A 101 11.25 -5.01 3.45
C ASN A 101 10.01 -5.79 3.89
N GLU A 102 8.87 -5.10 4.06
CA GLU A 102 7.61 -5.76 4.43
C GLU A 102 7.10 -6.67 3.32
N LEU A 103 7.13 -6.24 2.05
CA LEU A 103 6.80 -7.08 0.89
C LEU A 103 7.66 -8.36 0.84
N SER A 104 8.95 -8.21 1.10
CA SER A 104 9.91 -9.33 1.12
C SER A 104 9.68 -10.27 2.29
N ALA A 105 9.35 -9.73 3.47
CA ALA A 105 9.03 -10.51 4.66
C ALA A 105 7.74 -11.33 4.48
N ILE A 106 6.70 -10.74 3.89
CA ILE A 106 5.45 -11.42 3.54
C ILE A 106 5.72 -12.60 2.60
N SER A 107 6.50 -12.36 1.55
CA SER A 107 6.85 -13.38 0.56
C SER A 107 7.67 -14.52 1.18
N SER A 108 8.59 -14.21 2.11
CA SER A 108 9.45 -15.20 2.78
C SER A 108 8.67 -16.08 3.76
N LYS A 109 7.78 -15.51 4.58
CA LYS A 109 6.97 -16.25 5.57
C LYS A 109 6.07 -17.31 4.94
N ARG A 110 5.68 -17.13 3.67
CA ARG A 110 4.80 -18.06 2.95
C ARG A 110 5.53 -19.08 2.07
N ALA A 111 6.85 -18.96 1.93
CA ALA A 111 7.68 -19.96 1.27
C ALA A 111 8.19 -21.06 2.24
N SER A 112 7.94 -20.89 3.55
CA SER A 112 8.31 -21.82 4.64
C SER A 112 7.12 -22.70 5.01
#